data_AF-Q4BVZ4-F1
#
_entry.id   AF-Q4BVZ4-F1
#
_cell.length_a   1.000
_cell.length_b   1.000
_cell.length_c   1.000
_cell.angle_alpha   90.00
_cell.angle_beta   90.00
_cell.angle_gamma   90.00
#
_symmetry.space_group_name_H-M   'P 1'
#
loop_
_entity.id
_entity.type
_entity.pdbx_description
1 polymer ?
#
loop_
_entity_poly.entity_id
_entity_poly.type
_entity_poly.pdbx_seq_one_letter_code
_entity_poly.pdbx_strand_id
1 'polypeptide(L)'
;MLIKVDELGGSVVQLHSGAVIETHNLVSYESLGVNRGFTLTYDSERADSRPILHFDYSNVVFNENRRLMAELTVQQGMFEYEIAGGTNYWSIPEEGGNIEAALQGDMRGLGSGRYDYQLSTGLLQLNGETLNGSTITYTGDIIHVNSIGSIFGNGWGLSGLEEIVENVDGSVLIIDGDGGELLFEILEEGGYDSPPGDFSVLEKLEDGTFRRTMTDQMVYSFNADNKIASVSDRNGNTTQYIYNNEGNISTIIDPVGLETNFSYTNGLVTSISDPGDRETVLEYDTAGNLIR
;
A
#
# COMPACT_ATOMS: atom_id res chain seq x y z
N MET A 1 -3.27 19.16 -34.89
CA MET A 1 -4.59 18.78 -34.32
C MET A 1 -4.48 17.31 -33.96
N LEU A 2 -3.95 17.03 -32.78
CA LEU A 2 -3.83 15.67 -32.25
C LEU A 2 -5.12 15.42 -31.46
N ILE A 3 -5.91 14.50 -31.97
CA ILE A 3 -7.08 13.96 -31.28
C ILE A 3 -6.53 13.14 -30.13
N LYS A 4 -6.77 13.58 -28.89
CA LYS A 4 -6.59 12.76 -27.70
C LYS A 4 -7.61 11.63 -27.81
N VAL A 5 -7.13 10.41 -28.02
CA VAL A 5 -7.92 9.21 -27.74
C VAL A 5 -7.76 9.01 -26.24
N ASP A 6 -8.84 9.16 -25.49
CA ASP A 6 -8.88 8.75 -24.09
C ASP A 6 -8.70 7.22 -24.08
N GLU A 7 -7.49 6.76 -23.77
CA GLU A 7 -7.24 5.34 -23.53
C GLU A 7 -7.99 4.98 -22.23
N LEU A 8 -9.04 4.18 -22.39
CA LEU A 8 -9.85 3.64 -21.31
C LEU A 8 -9.03 2.56 -20.60
N GLY A 9 -8.24 2.98 -19.62
CA GLY A 9 -7.47 2.09 -18.76
C GLY A 9 -6.19 1.54 -19.37
N GLY A 10 -5.29 1.08 -18.50
CA GLY A 10 -4.00 0.54 -18.87
C GLY A 10 -3.49 -0.47 -17.85
N SER A 11 -2.82 -1.52 -18.35
CA SER A 11 -2.13 -2.52 -17.53
C SER A 11 -0.62 -2.40 -17.73
N VAL A 12 0.13 -2.32 -16.64
CA VAL A 12 1.58 -2.21 -16.64
C VAL A 12 2.17 -3.20 -15.65
N VAL A 13 3.29 -3.81 -15.99
CA VAL A 13 4.12 -4.57 -15.05
C VAL A 13 5.26 -3.69 -14.60
N GLN A 14 5.39 -3.45 -13.30
CA GLN A 14 6.53 -2.71 -12.76
C GLN A 14 7.81 -3.53 -12.94
N LEU A 15 8.82 -2.95 -13.58
CA LEU A 15 10.06 -3.65 -13.93
C LEU A 15 10.89 -4.06 -12.71
N HIS A 16 10.72 -3.38 -11.57
CA HIS A 16 11.52 -3.63 -10.38
C HIS A 16 10.88 -4.66 -9.44
N SER A 17 9.57 -4.55 -9.19
CA SER A 17 8.85 -5.44 -8.29
C SER A 17 8.16 -6.61 -9.00
N GLY A 18 7.90 -6.49 -10.31
CA GLY A 18 7.05 -7.42 -11.03
C GLY A 18 5.55 -7.22 -10.75
N ALA A 19 5.19 -6.19 -9.98
CA ALA A 19 3.81 -5.83 -9.67
C ALA A 19 3.00 -5.61 -10.95
N VAL A 20 1.82 -6.19 -11.03
CA VAL A 20 0.82 -5.87 -12.04
C VAL A 20 -0.02 -4.72 -11.51
N ILE A 21 0.03 -3.59 -12.21
CA ILE A 21 -0.83 -2.44 -12.00
C ILE A 21 -1.85 -2.40 -13.13
N GLU A 22 -3.14 -2.30 -12.79
CA GLU A 22 -4.22 -2.11 -13.77
C GLU A 22 -5.05 -0.89 -13.39
N THR A 23 -5.42 -0.08 -14.37
CA THR A 23 -6.22 1.13 -14.14
C THR A 23 -7.47 1.12 -15.00
N HIS A 24 -8.60 1.56 -14.44
CA HIS A 24 -9.85 1.79 -15.18
C HIS A 24 -10.40 3.17 -14.87
N ASN A 25 -10.50 3.99 -15.90
CA ASN A 25 -11.11 5.32 -15.78
C ASN A 25 -12.63 5.17 -15.73
N LEU A 26 -13.23 5.75 -14.69
CA LEU A 26 -14.68 5.82 -14.56
C LEU A 26 -15.26 6.90 -15.48
N VAL A 27 -16.58 6.86 -15.63
CA VAL A 27 -17.30 7.90 -16.38
C VAL A 27 -17.02 9.27 -15.77
N SER A 28 -16.57 10.19 -16.61
CA SER A 28 -16.19 11.53 -16.18
C SER A 28 -17.24 12.58 -16.55
N TYR A 29 -17.28 13.68 -15.81
CA TYR A 29 -18.20 14.80 -15.99
C TYR A 29 -17.47 16.14 -15.90
N GLU A 30 -18.03 17.18 -16.50
CA GLU A 30 -17.43 18.52 -16.48
C GLU A 30 -17.96 19.35 -15.31
N SER A 31 -17.06 20.00 -14.58
CA SER A 31 -17.39 20.86 -13.45
C SER A 31 -16.36 21.97 -13.28
N LEU A 32 -16.82 23.22 -13.18
CA LEU A 32 -15.96 24.42 -13.18
C LEU A 32 -14.99 24.47 -14.38
N GLY A 33 -15.37 23.89 -15.52
CA GLY A 33 -14.52 23.82 -16.72
C GLY A 33 -13.35 22.83 -16.60
N VAL A 34 -13.44 21.91 -15.64
CA VAL A 34 -12.49 20.82 -15.43
C VAL A 34 -13.22 19.48 -15.58
N ASN A 35 -12.61 18.57 -16.33
CA ASN A 35 -13.05 17.19 -16.42
C ASN A 35 -12.75 16.47 -15.09
N ARG A 36 -13.79 16.05 -14.39
CA ARG A 36 -13.75 15.29 -13.16
C ARG A 36 -14.11 13.84 -13.45
N GLY A 37 -13.20 12.94 -13.13
CA GLY A 37 -13.41 11.51 -13.18
C GLY A 37 -12.53 10.87 -12.12
N PHE A 38 -12.87 9.63 -11.75
CA PHE A 38 -12.06 8.83 -10.85
C PHE A 38 -11.45 7.67 -11.62
N THR A 39 -10.37 7.13 -11.09
CA THR A 39 -9.72 5.93 -11.63
C THR A 39 -9.74 4.87 -10.55
N LEU A 40 -10.17 3.67 -10.93
CA LEU A 40 -9.91 2.47 -10.15
C LEU A 40 -8.52 1.96 -10.46
N THR A 41 -7.70 1.71 -9.45
CA THR A 41 -6.35 1.17 -9.62
C THR A 41 -6.23 -0.15 -8.87
N TYR A 42 -5.80 -1.19 -9.56
CA TYR A 42 -5.38 -2.47 -9.00
C TYR A 42 -3.88 -2.48 -8.79
N ASP A 43 -3.45 -3.02 -7.66
CA ASP A 43 -2.05 -3.34 -7.37
C ASP A 43 -1.94 -4.78 -6.84
N SER A 44 -1.25 -5.64 -7.60
CA SER A 44 -1.06 -7.04 -7.20
C SER A 44 -0.27 -7.22 -5.91
N GLU A 45 0.65 -6.31 -5.59
CA GLU A 45 1.43 -6.41 -4.34
C GLU A 45 0.58 -6.08 -3.12
N ARG A 46 -0.45 -5.24 -3.29
CA ARG A 46 -1.44 -4.95 -2.24
C ARG A 46 -2.55 -5.99 -2.16
N ALA A 47 -2.79 -6.74 -3.25
CA ALA A 47 -3.75 -7.85 -3.32
C ALA A 47 -3.22 -9.17 -2.74
N ASP A 48 -1.90 -9.39 -2.80
CA ASP A 48 -1.20 -10.61 -2.37
C ASP A 48 0.19 -10.25 -1.83
N SER A 49 0.23 -9.52 -0.72
CA SER A 49 1.49 -8.99 -0.17
C SER A 49 2.42 -10.08 0.32
N ARG A 50 3.50 -10.29 -0.44
CA ARG A 50 4.53 -11.28 -0.17
C ARG A 50 5.94 -10.78 -0.53
N PRO A 51 6.54 -9.89 0.29
CA PRO A 51 7.83 -9.31 -0.02
C PRO A 51 8.93 -10.36 -0.12
N ILE A 52 9.90 -10.10 -1.00
CA ILE A 52 11.06 -10.97 -1.23
C ILE A 52 12.31 -10.21 -0.79
N LEU A 53 13.04 -10.75 0.18
CA LEU A 53 14.31 -10.19 0.63
C LEU A 53 15.47 -11.01 0.07
N HIS A 54 16.37 -10.33 -0.64
CA HIS A 54 17.57 -10.92 -1.22
C HIS A 54 18.75 -10.88 -0.25
N PHE A 55 19.58 -11.91 -0.29
CA PHE A 55 20.84 -11.98 0.43
C PHE A 55 21.86 -12.82 -0.34
N ASP A 56 23.14 -12.52 -0.15
CA ASP A 56 24.22 -13.18 -0.88
C ASP A 56 25.38 -13.61 0.02
N TYR A 57 26.12 -14.61 -0.47
CA TYR A 57 27.40 -15.03 0.09
C TYR A 57 28.40 -15.20 -1.03
N SER A 58 29.56 -14.57 -0.87
CA SER A 58 30.67 -14.69 -1.82
C SER A 58 31.66 -15.79 -1.41
N ASN A 59 32.30 -16.43 -2.40
CA ASN A 59 33.38 -17.40 -2.19
C ASN A 59 33.02 -18.59 -1.28
N VAL A 60 31.78 -19.08 -1.35
CA VAL A 60 31.31 -20.22 -0.57
C VAL A 60 31.97 -21.50 -1.06
N VAL A 61 32.67 -22.20 -0.16
CA VAL A 61 33.24 -23.51 -0.46
C VAL A 61 32.16 -24.58 -0.26
N PHE A 62 31.96 -25.43 -1.27
CA PHE A 62 31.06 -26.58 -1.18
C PHE A 62 31.47 -27.53 -0.05
N ASN A 63 30.47 -28.00 0.68
CA ASN A 63 30.57 -29.07 1.66
C ASN A 63 29.18 -29.72 1.80
N GLU A 64 29.09 -31.04 1.63
CA GLU A 64 27.83 -31.80 1.67
C GLU A 64 27.04 -31.63 2.98
N ASN A 65 27.74 -31.32 4.07
CA ASN A 65 27.18 -31.10 5.40
C ASN A 65 27.00 -29.61 5.71
N ARG A 66 27.23 -28.69 4.77
CA ARG A 66 26.95 -27.26 4.94
C ARG A 66 25.58 -26.89 4.39
N ARG A 67 24.89 -25.99 5.08
CA ARG A 67 23.60 -25.43 4.68
C ARG A 67 23.68 -23.91 4.70
N LEU A 68 23.06 -23.30 3.69
CA LEU A 68 22.62 -21.91 3.78
C LEU A 68 21.40 -21.88 4.68
N MET A 69 21.33 -20.90 5.58
CA MET A 69 20.22 -20.69 6.50
C MET A 69 19.71 -19.26 6.33
N ALA A 70 18.39 -19.08 6.39
CA ALA A 70 17.77 -17.78 6.54
C ALA A 70 16.51 -17.85 7.41
N GLU A 71 16.26 -16.82 8.18
CA GLU A 71 15.06 -16.63 8.99
C GLU A 71 14.65 -15.16 8.90
N LEU A 72 13.37 -14.93 8.69
CA LEU A 72 12.80 -13.59 8.51
C LEU A 72 11.65 -13.39 9.51
N THR A 73 11.82 -12.40 10.36
CA THR A 73 10.75 -11.89 11.22
C THR A 73 10.48 -10.43 10.91
N VAL A 74 9.25 -10.00 11.16
CA VAL A 74 8.85 -8.59 11.14
C VAL A 74 8.24 -8.22 12.47
N GLN A 75 8.37 -6.96 12.86
CA GLN A 75 7.94 -6.45 14.14
C GLN A 75 7.14 -5.16 13.95
N GLN A 76 6.05 -5.04 14.71
CA GLN A 76 5.31 -3.79 14.86
C GLN A 76 5.02 -3.56 16.33
N GLY A 77 5.63 -2.52 16.91
CA GLY A 77 5.57 -2.28 18.34
C GLY A 77 6.17 -3.45 19.14
N MET A 78 5.38 -4.08 20.01
CA MET A 78 5.82 -5.23 20.83
C MET A 78 5.51 -6.60 20.20
N PHE A 79 4.90 -6.63 19.03
CA PHE A 79 4.51 -7.87 18.36
C PHE A 79 5.53 -8.24 17.29
N GLU A 80 6.04 -9.47 17.37
CA GLU A 80 6.92 -10.07 16.37
C GLU A 80 6.15 -11.17 15.62
N TYR A 81 6.35 -11.22 14.30
CA TYR A 81 5.68 -12.12 13.37
C TYR A 81 6.71 -12.87 12.55
N GLU A 82 6.58 -14.20 12.54
CA GLU A 82 7.33 -15.06 11.63
C GLU A 82 6.57 -15.16 10.30
N ILE A 83 7.10 -14.52 9.26
CA ILE A 83 6.38 -14.41 7.97
C ILE A 83 6.88 -15.40 6.91
N ALA A 84 7.99 -16.09 7.14
CA ALA A 84 8.59 -17.01 6.18
C ALA A 84 8.51 -18.50 6.60
N GLY A 85 7.64 -18.84 7.55
CA GLY A 85 7.52 -20.21 8.08
C GLY A 85 8.74 -20.69 8.85
N GLY A 86 9.51 -19.75 9.40
CA GLY A 86 10.59 -19.99 10.37
C GLY A 86 11.94 -20.02 9.72
N THR A 87 12.82 -20.85 10.27
CA THR A 87 14.15 -21.04 9.71
C THR A 87 14.11 -21.91 8.45
N ASN A 88 14.62 -21.35 7.35
CA ASN A 88 14.73 -21.98 6.05
C ASN A 88 16.17 -22.45 5.79
N TYR A 89 16.34 -23.58 5.11
CA TYR A 89 17.64 -24.17 4.80
C TYR A 89 17.77 -24.59 3.34
N TRP A 90 18.92 -24.31 2.73
CA TRP A 90 19.26 -24.76 1.38
C TRP A 90 20.62 -25.47 1.36
N SER A 91 20.78 -26.45 0.47
CA SER A 91 22.07 -27.06 0.17
C SER A 91 22.98 -26.09 -0.58
N ILE A 92 24.28 -26.18 -0.33
CA ILE A 92 25.29 -25.43 -1.10
C ILE A 92 25.51 -26.14 -2.46
N PRO A 93 25.50 -25.42 -3.60
CA PRO A 93 25.84 -25.98 -4.91
C PRO A 93 27.22 -26.65 -4.92
N GLU A 94 27.39 -27.76 -5.65
CA GLU A 94 28.65 -28.52 -5.70
C GLU A 94 29.84 -27.70 -6.21
N GLU A 95 29.58 -26.76 -7.12
CA GLU A 95 30.56 -25.82 -7.66
C GLU A 95 31.01 -24.76 -6.65
N GLY A 96 30.24 -24.55 -5.57
CA GLY A 96 30.45 -23.46 -4.63
C GLY A 96 30.39 -22.09 -5.31
N GLY A 97 31.20 -21.15 -4.84
CA GLY A 97 31.31 -19.81 -5.41
C GLY A 97 30.35 -18.81 -4.80
N ASN A 98 29.84 -17.90 -5.62
CA ASN A 98 28.90 -16.88 -5.16
C ASN A 98 27.48 -17.47 -5.15
N ILE A 99 26.78 -17.26 -4.05
CA ILE A 99 25.42 -17.75 -3.85
C ILE A 99 24.54 -16.53 -3.65
N GLU A 100 23.53 -16.40 -4.50
CA GLU A 100 22.44 -15.44 -4.35
C GLU A 100 21.19 -16.24 -3.95
N ALA A 101 20.52 -15.78 -2.91
CA ALA A 101 19.30 -16.40 -2.42
C ALA A 101 18.29 -15.32 -2.04
N ALA A 102 17.05 -15.75 -1.86
CA ALA A 102 15.98 -14.86 -1.43
C ALA A 102 15.01 -15.61 -0.52
N LEU A 103 14.37 -14.86 0.37
CA LEU A 103 13.34 -15.36 1.26
C LEU A 103 12.06 -14.54 1.07
N GLN A 104 10.96 -15.23 0.76
CA GLN A 104 9.65 -14.61 0.64
C GLN A 104 8.92 -14.69 1.98
N GLY A 105 8.39 -13.56 2.44
CA GLY A 105 7.51 -13.49 3.60
C GLY A 105 6.04 -13.38 3.20
N ASP A 106 5.12 -13.94 3.97
CA ASP A 106 3.67 -13.79 3.81
C ASP A 106 3.13 -12.74 4.79
N MET A 107 2.82 -11.55 4.27
CA MET A 107 2.29 -10.43 5.08
C MET A 107 0.79 -10.22 4.90
N ARG A 108 0.09 -11.10 4.18
CA ARG A 108 -1.34 -10.96 3.89
C ARG A 108 -2.24 -10.88 5.13
N GLY A 109 -1.80 -11.49 6.24
CA GLY A 109 -2.51 -11.44 7.51
C GLY A 109 -2.25 -10.19 8.34
N LEU A 110 -1.32 -9.32 7.91
CA LEU A 110 -0.90 -8.12 8.62
C LEU A 110 -1.59 -6.89 8.03
N GLY A 111 -1.97 -5.94 8.89
CA GLY A 111 -2.58 -4.68 8.47
C GLY A 111 -1.56 -3.73 7.84
N SER A 112 -2.04 -2.72 7.13
CA SER A 112 -1.17 -1.67 6.58
C SER A 112 -0.36 -0.96 7.67
N GLY A 113 0.85 -0.51 7.34
CA GLY A 113 1.73 0.24 8.24
C GLY A 113 3.21 -0.05 8.02
N ARG A 114 4.04 0.51 8.89
CA ARG A 114 5.49 0.28 8.96
C ARG A 114 5.78 -0.94 9.84
N TYR A 115 6.67 -1.79 9.36
CA TYR A 115 7.17 -2.97 10.08
C TYR A 115 8.69 -2.99 10.04
N ASP A 116 9.34 -3.15 11.19
CA ASP A 116 10.78 -3.40 11.23
C ASP A 116 11.02 -4.87 10.89
N TYR A 117 11.97 -5.19 10.00
CA TYR A 117 12.33 -6.56 9.70
C TYR A 117 13.68 -6.93 10.30
N GLN A 118 13.83 -8.21 10.65
CA GLN A 118 15.10 -8.84 10.94
C GLN A 118 15.28 -10.06 10.01
N LEU A 119 16.32 -10.02 9.19
CA LEU A 119 16.73 -11.12 8.33
C LEU A 119 18.04 -11.71 8.86
N SER A 120 17.95 -12.86 9.51
CA SER A 120 19.11 -13.61 9.99
C SER A 120 19.53 -14.65 8.97
N THR A 121 20.78 -14.59 8.51
CA THR A 121 21.32 -15.52 7.49
C THR A 121 22.61 -16.16 7.96
N GLY A 122 22.92 -17.37 7.50
CA GLY A 122 24.16 -18.04 7.90
C GLY A 122 24.60 -19.18 6.99
N LEU A 123 25.88 -19.51 7.06
CA LEU A 123 26.42 -20.77 6.54
C LEU A 123 26.70 -21.69 7.72
N LEU A 124 25.83 -22.69 7.89
CA LEU A 124 25.85 -23.58 9.05
C LEU A 124 26.35 -24.97 8.65
N GLN A 125 27.22 -25.55 9.46
CA GLN A 125 27.74 -26.89 9.30
C GLN A 125 26.94 -27.87 10.16
N LEU A 126 26.33 -28.87 9.53
CA LEU A 126 25.68 -29.99 10.17
C LEU A 126 26.72 -30.93 10.78
N ASN A 127 26.61 -31.17 12.09
CA ASN A 127 27.46 -32.06 12.86
C ASN A 127 26.58 -33.07 13.62
N GLY A 128 26.13 -34.11 12.93
CA GLY A 128 25.11 -35.02 13.46
C GLY A 128 23.75 -34.34 13.47
N GLU A 129 23.18 -34.12 14.66
CA GLU A 129 21.87 -33.46 14.84
C GLU A 129 21.98 -31.95 15.11
N THR A 130 23.20 -31.40 15.22
CA THR A 130 23.40 -29.98 15.51
C THR A 130 23.91 -29.19 14.31
N LEU A 131 23.49 -27.93 14.23
CA LEU A 131 24.00 -26.97 13.26
C LEU A 131 24.93 -26.00 13.98
N ASN A 132 26.19 -25.95 13.55
CA ASN A 132 27.19 -25.05 14.09
C ASN A 132 27.61 -24.04 13.02
N GLY A 133 27.70 -22.77 13.39
CA GLY A 133 28.15 -21.72 12.50
C GLY A 133 27.89 -20.36 13.10
N SER A 134 28.03 -19.33 12.27
CA SER A 134 27.70 -17.96 12.64
C SER A 134 26.61 -17.43 11.71
N THR A 135 25.74 -16.62 12.27
CA THR A 135 24.72 -15.89 11.53
C THR A 135 25.07 -14.40 11.49
N ILE A 136 24.57 -13.72 10.46
CA ILE A 136 24.57 -12.27 10.31
C ILE A 136 23.10 -11.85 10.27
N THR A 137 22.76 -10.83 11.04
CA THR A 137 21.41 -10.27 11.06
C THR A 137 21.42 -8.92 10.36
N TYR A 138 20.54 -8.78 9.37
CA TYR A 138 20.24 -7.53 8.68
C TYR A 138 18.93 -6.98 9.22
N THR A 139 18.84 -5.65 9.35
CA THR A 139 17.64 -4.96 9.84
C THR A 139 17.28 -3.81 8.91
N GLY A 140 15.99 -3.51 8.84
CA GLY A 140 15.45 -2.34 8.14
C GLY A 140 13.94 -2.27 8.37
N ASP A 141 13.24 -1.53 7.53
CA ASP A 141 11.78 -1.46 7.57
C ASP A 141 11.12 -1.85 6.25
N ILE A 142 9.86 -2.25 6.34
CA ILE A 142 8.95 -2.53 5.24
C ILE A 142 7.74 -1.64 5.44
N ILE A 143 7.43 -0.84 4.42
CA ILE A 143 6.12 -0.20 4.28
C ILE A 143 5.21 -1.21 3.62
N HIS A 144 4.19 -1.63 4.36
CA HIS A 144 3.24 -2.63 3.93
C HIS A 144 1.88 -1.98 3.76
N VAL A 145 1.30 -2.12 2.57
CA VAL A 145 -0.08 -1.71 2.29
C VAL A 145 -0.87 -2.96 1.94
N ASN A 146 -1.91 -3.24 2.71
CA ASN A 146 -2.77 -4.40 2.51
C ASN A 146 -4.15 -3.95 2.03
N SER A 147 -4.46 -4.22 0.76
CA SER A 147 -5.76 -3.92 0.16
C SER A 147 -6.62 -5.18 -0.02
N ILE A 148 -6.28 -6.28 0.66
CA ILE A 148 -7.16 -7.45 0.79
C ILE A 148 -8.40 -7.03 1.58
N GLY A 149 -9.58 -7.31 1.02
CA GLY A 149 -10.86 -6.90 1.61
C GLY A 149 -11.27 -5.46 1.29
N SER A 150 -10.58 -4.77 0.37
CA SER A 150 -11.02 -3.47 -0.13
C SER A 150 -12.49 -3.51 -0.61
N ILE A 151 -13.22 -2.44 -0.34
CA ILE A 151 -14.62 -2.27 -0.78
C ILE A 151 -14.78 -2.27 -2.30
N PHE A 152 -13.71 -2.03 -3.06
CA PHE A 152 -13.69 -2.06 -4.51
C PHE A 152 -13.25 -3.41 -5.08
N GLY A 153 -12.92 -4.38 -4.22
CA GLY A 153 -12.34 -5.69 -4.55
C GLY A 153 -10.88 -5.80 -4.12
N ASN A 154 -10.41 -7.01 -3.84
CA ASN A 154 -9.03 -7.24 -3.36
C ASN A 154 -8.00 -6.57 -4.29
N GLY A 155 -7.15 -5.71 -3.71
CA GLY A 155 -6.11 -4.99 -4.44
C GLY A 155 -6.57 -3.74 -5.20
N TRP A 156 -7.88 -3.46 -5.26
CA TRP A 156 -8.43 -2.30 -5.94
C TRP A 156 -8.60 -1.11 -4.98
N GLY A 157 -8.22 0.07 -5.43
CA GLY A 157 -8.48 1.35 -4.77
C GLY A 157 -9.09 2.37 -5.73
N LEU A 158 -9.63 3.45 -5.17
CA LEU A 158 -10.16 4.59 -5.92
C LEU A 158 -9.23 5.79 -5.75
N SER A 159 -8.75 6.36 -6.86
CA SER A 159 -7.86 7.53 -6.84
C SER A 159 -8.44 8.70 -6.06
N GLY A 160 -7.65 9.28 -5.16
CA GLY A 160 -8.01 10.42 -4.32
C GLY A 160 -8.81 10.05 -3.06
N LEU A 161 -9.10 8.76 -2.84
CA LEU A 161 -9.67 8.27 -1.59
C LEU A 161 -8.52 7.94 -0.61
N GLU A 162 -7.88 8.99 -0.09
CA GLU A 162 -6.76 8.85 0.83
C GLU A 162 -7.19 8.38 2.24
N GLU A 163 -6.36 7.55 2.87
CA GLU A 163 -6.47 7.17 4.27
C GLU A 163 -5.12 7.30 5.01
N ILE A 164 -5.20 7.39 6.33
CA ILE A 164 -4.06 7.52 7.24
C ILE A 164 -3.94 6.27 8.09
N VAL A 165 -2.72 5.76 8.18
CA VAL A 165 -2.29 4.76 9.15
C VAL A 165 -1.30 5.40 10.10
N GLU A 166 -1.69 5.48 11.38
CA GLU A 166 -0.78 5.90 12.46
C GLU A 166 0.05 4.69 12.93
N ASN A 167 1.37 4.78 12.83
CA ASN A 167 2.28 3.71 13.23
C ASN A 167 2.63 3.82 14.73
N VAL A 168 3.10 2.70 15.29
CA VAL A 168 3.46 2.62 16.72
C VAL A 168 4.65 3.53 17.09
N ASP A 169 5.55 3.78 16.15
CA ASP A 169 6.68 4.70 16.30
C ASP A 169 6.27 6.19 16.25
N GLY A 170 4.99 6.48 16.00
CA GLY A 170 4.44 7.82 15.86
C GLY A 170 4.52 8.39 14.44
N SER A 171 5.15 7.68 13.50
CA SER A 171 5.10 8.05 12.08
C SER A 171 3.69 7.87 11.52
N VAL A 172 3.39 8.58 10.43
CA VAL A 172 2.10 8.54 9.75
C VAL A 172 2.30 8.12 8.30
N LEU A 173 1.61 7.06 7.89
CA LEU A 173 1.57 6.62 6.50
C LEU A 173 0.26 7.11 5.87
N ILE A 174 0.34 7.89 4.79
CA ILE A 174 -0.80 8.22 3.93
C ILE A 174 -0.82 7.22 2.77
N ILE A 175 -1.99 6.65 2.51
CA ILE A 175 -2.23 5.70 1.42
C ILE A 175 -3.30 6.29 0.52
N ASP A 176 -3.03 6.38 -0.78
CA ASP A 176 -4.04 6.72 -1.80
C ASP A 176 -4.48 5.44 -2.51
N GLY A 177 -5.77 5.37 -2.85
CA GLY A 177 -6.35 4.30 -3.65
C GLY A 177 -5.81 4.21 -5.08
N ASP A 178 -5.05 5.21 -5.55
CA ASP A 178 -4.32 5.12 -6.81
C ASP A 178 -3.00 4.34 -6.74
N GLY A 179 -2.59 3.86 -5.56
CA GLY A 179 -1.29 3.23 -5.34
C GLY A 179 -0.27 4.13 -4.63
N GLY A 180 -0.58 5.41 -4.42
CA GLY A 180 0.28 6.34 -3.70
C GLY A 180 0.50 5.94 -2.24
N GLU A 181 1.71 6.16 -1.75
CA GLU A 181 2.07 5.97 -0.34
C GLU A 181 3.12 7.00 0.09
N LEU A 182 2.91 7.61 1.26
CA LEU A 182 3.80 8.63 1.80
C LEU A 182 3.98 8.41 3.31
N LEU A 183 5.20 8.10 3.72
CA LEU A 183 5.57 7.98 5.12
C LEU A 183 6.11 9.31 5.65
N PHE A 184 5.40 9.88 6.61
CA PHE A 184 5.79 11.06 7.36
C PHE A 184 6.41 10.64 8.70
N GLU A 185 7.69 10.94 8.90
CA GLU A 185 8.39 10.61 10.15
C GLU A 185 8.07 11.65 11.23
N ILE A 186 7.98 11.23 12.49
CA ILE A 186 7.74 12.15 13.61
C ILE A 186 9.02 12.93 13.96
N LEU A 187 8.88 14.25 14.17
CA LEU A 187 9.98 15.12 14.60
C LEU A 187 10.14 15.12 16.12
N GLU A 188 11.37 15.30 16.62
CA GLU A 188 11.67 15.34 18.07
C GLU A 188 10.87 16.42 18.83
N GLU A 189 10.59 17.55 18.18
CA GLU A 189 9.84 18.67 18.76
C GLU A 189 8.31 18.58 18.56
N GLY A 190 7.84 17.47 17.96
CA GLY A 190 6.47 17.31 17.48
C GLY A 190 6.30 17.80 16.04
N GLY A 191 5.23 17.33 15.39
CA GLY A 191 5.03 17.49 13.95
C GLY A 191 5.69 16.39 13.13
N TYR A 192 5.71 16.57 11.81
CA TYR A 192 6.06 15.53 10.85
C TYR A 192 7.06 16.02 9.82
N ASP A 193 8.07 15.21 9.51
CA ASP A 193 8.99 15.40 8.38
C ASP A 193 8.40 14.79 7.12
N SER A 194 8.53 15.50 6.00
CA SER A 194 7.98 15.06 4.72
C SER A 194 8.95 14.11 4.03
N PRO A 195 8.47 13.01 3.41
CA PRO A 195 9.33 12.07 2.73
C PRO A 195 10.04 12.70 1.52
N PRO A 196 11.18 12.14 1.07
CA PRO A 196 11.90 12.66 -0.09
C PRO A 196 11.02 12.86 -1.33
N GLY A 197 11.02 14.08 -1.86
CA GLY A 197 10.22 14.43 -3.05
C GLY A 197 8.82 14.96 -2.74
N ASP A 198 8.35 14.82 -1.50
CA ASP A 198 7.16 15.51 -1.00
C ASP A 198 7.55 16.82 -0.31
N PHE A 199 6.81 17.89 -0.61
CA PHE A 199 7.02 19.23 -0.05
C PHE A 199 5.78 19.75 0.68
N SER A 200 4.81 18.85 0.94
CA SER A 200 3.62 19.17 1.71
C SER A 200 3.95 19.22 3.19
N VAL A 201 3.03 19.74 4.00
CA VAL A 201 3.14 19.75 5.46
C VAL A 201 1.98 18.95 6.03
N LEU A 202 2.27 17.89 6.78
CA LEU A 202 1.28 17.15 7.56
C LEU A 202 1.25 17.69 9.00
N GLU A 203 0.03 17.86 9.52
CA GLU A 203 -0.22 18.34 10.87
C GLU A 203 -1.31 17.48 11.52
N LYS A 204 -1.11 17.09 12.79
CA LYS A 204 -2.16 16.55 13.65
C LYS A 204 -2.81 17.69 14.43
N LEU A 205 -4.11 17.87 14.28
CA LEU A 205 -4.90 18.93 14.88
C LEU A 205 -5.25 18.62 16.35
N GLU A 206 -5.70 19.63 17.10
CA GLU A 206 -6.05 19.50 18.53
C GLU A 206 -7.18 18.47 18.79
N ASP A 207 -8.06 18.27 17.82
CA ASP A 207 -9.15 17.28 17.89
C ASP A 207 -8.70 15.85 17.52
N GLY A 208 -7.40 15.68 17.21
CA GLY A 208 -6.79 14.40 16.84
C GLY A 208 -6.86 14.07 15.35
N THR A 209 -7.57 14.86 14.54
CA THR A 209 -7.64 14.68 13.09
C THR A 209 -6.37 15.19 12.39
N PHE A 210 -6.22 14.88 11.11
CA PHE A 210 -5.05 15.30 10.33
C PHE A 210 -5.41 16.32 9.26
N ARG A 211 -4.44 17.18 8.95
CA ARG A 211 -4.47 18.11 7.83
C ARG A 211 -3.14 18.05 7.08
N ARG A 212 -3.21 17.88 5.77
CA ARG A 212 -2.06 17.99 4.86
C ARG A 212 -2.20 19.23 3.98
N THR A 213 -1.19 20.08 3.96
CA THR A 213 -1.16 21.32 3.18
C THR A 213 -0.09 21.23 2.11
N MET A 214 -0.49 21.31 0.85
CA MET A 214 0.42 21.33 -0.30
C MET A 214 1.07 22.71 -0.48
N THR A 215 2.18 22.76 -1.22
CA THR A 215 2.89 24.02 -1.51
C THR A 215 2.05 25.05 -2.28
N ASP A 216 1.05 24.58 -3.00
CA ASP A 216 0.12 25.39 -3.78
C ASP A 216 -1.13 25.84 -2.98
N GLN A 217 -1.11 25.61 -1.66
CA GLN A 217 -2.19 25.86 -0.70
C GLN A 217 -3.44 24.99 -0.89
N MET A 218 -3.34 23.88 -1.60
CA MET A 218 -4.36 22.83 -1.55
C MET A 218 -4.30 22.13 -0.19
N VAL A 219 -5.48 21.95 0.44
CA VAL A 219 -5.61 21.40 1.79
C VAL A 219 -6.43 20.12 1.74
N TYR A 220 -5.85 19.05 2.29
CA TYR A 220 -6.47 17.74 2.49
C TYR A 220 -6.79 17.62 3.98
N SER A 221 -8.06 17.39 4.32
CA SER A 221 -8.51 17.24 5.71
C SER A 221 -9.05 15.85 5.92
N PHE A 222 -8.65 15.20 7.01
CA PHE A 222 -9.04 13.83 7.35
C PHE A 222 -10.05 13.84 8.50
N ASN A 223 -10.95 12.86 8.54
CA ASN A 223 -11.90 12.69 9.64
C ASN A 223 -11.27 11.93 10.82
N ALA A 224 -12.03 11.73 11.89
CA ALA A 224 -11.59 11.02 13.09
C ALA A 224 -11.34 9.52 12.88
N ASP A 225 -11.82 8.95 11.77
CA ASP A 225 -11.55 7.57 11.35
C ASP A 225 -10.34 7.49 10.40
N ASN A 226 -9.54 8.56 10.33
CA ASN A 226 -8.35 8.68 9.49
C ASN A 226 -8.61 8.53 7.98
N LYS A 227 -9.82 8.87 7.51
CA LYS A 227 -10.18 8.88 6.08
C LYS A 227 -10.30 10.30 5.55
N ILE A 228 -9.96 10.52 4.29
CA ILE A 228 -10.10 11.84 3.66
C ILE A 228 -11.54 12.34 3.78
N ALA A 229 -11.74 13.55 4.32
CA ALA A 229 -13.03 14.17 4.53
C ALA A 229 -13.29 15.29 3.52
N SER A 230 -12.25 16.05 3.18
CA SER A 230 -12.34 17.10 2.17
C SER A 230 -11.00 17.43 1.54
N VAL A 231 -11.09 17.98 0.33
CA VAL A 231 -9.97 18.54 -0.41
C VAL A 231 -10.38 19.93 -0.90
N SER A 232 -9.67 20.96 -0.44
CA SER A 232 -9.98 22.36 -0.75
C SER A 232 -8.82 23.00 -1.50
N ASP A 233 -9.12 23.66 -2.63
CA ASP A 233 -8.13 24.50 -3.30
C ASP A 233 -7.95 25.85 -2.58
N ARG A 234 -6.93 26.61 -3.01
CA ARG A 234 -6.63 27.95 -2.46
C ARG A 234 -7.76 28.99 -2.62
N ASN A 235 -8.74 28.73 -3.49
CA ASN A 235 -9.89 29.61 -3.75
C ASN A 235 -11.11 29.20 -2.91
N GLY A 236 -11.00 28.13 -2.12
CA GLY A 236 -12.10 27.57 -1.32
C GLY A 236 -13.00 26.59 -2.08
N ASN A 237 -12.70 26.25 -3.33
CA ASN A 237 -13.43 25.20 -4.04
C ASN A 237 -13.14 23.86 -3.35
N THR A 238 -14.17 23.24 -2.79
CA THR A 238 -14.02 22.10 -1.89
C THR A 238 -14.74 20.88 -2.42
N THR A 239 -14.01 19.78 -2.59
CA THR A 239 -14.57 18.44 -2.76
C THR A 239 -14.78 17.81 -1.38
N GLN A 240 -15.93 17.19 -1.13
CA GLN A 240 -16.28 16.54 0.13
C GLN A 240 -16.46 15.04 -0.05
N TYR A 241 -16.02 14.27 0.94
CA TYR A 241 -16.13 12.81 0.99
C TYR A 241 -17.03 12.44 2.17
N ILE A 242 -18.18 11.83 1.87
CA ILE A 242 -19.22 11.50 2.85
C ILE A 242 -19.21 9.99 3.07
N TYR A 243 -19.20 9.56 4.32
CA TYR A 243 -19.16 8.14 4.70
C TYR A 243 -20.48 7.72 5.35
N ASN A 244 -20.85 6.45 5.16
CA ASN A 244 -21.99 5.83 5.83
C ASN A 244 -21.64 5.38 7.27
N ASN A 245 -22.63 4.83 7.97
CA ASN A 245 -22.45 4.39 9.37
C ASN A 245 -21.50 3.19 9.52
N GLU A 246 -21.28 2.45 8.43
CA GLU A 246 -20.30 1.36 8.35
C GLU A 246 -18.87 1.87 8.08
N GLY A 247 -18.69 3.19 7.90
CA GLY A 247 -17.41 3.82 7.62
C GLY A 247 -16.98 3.74 6.15
N ASN A 248 -17.86 3.31 5.24
CA ASN A 248 -17.59 3.22 3.80
C ASN A 248 -18.02 4.51 3.07
N ILE A 249 -17.29 4.87 2.01
CA ILE A 249 -17.59 6.06 1.19
C ILE A 249 -18.99 5.96 0.57
N SER A 250 -19.91 6.87 0.90
CA SER A 250 -21.26 6.88 0.31
C SER A 250 -21.36 7.83 -0.87
N THR A 251 -20.72 9.00 -0.77
CA THR A 251 -20.87 10.08 -1.75
C THR A 251 -19.60 10.93 -1.81
N ILE A 252 -19.21 11.33 -3.01
CA ILE A 252 -18.23 12.39 -3.24
C ILE A 252 -18.95 13.58 -3.85
N ILE A 253 -18.86 14.74 -3.21
CA ILE A 253 -19.53 15.98 -3.63
C ILE A 253 -18.47 16.95 -4.15
N ASP A 254 -18.61 17.39 -5.39
CA ASP A 254 -17.69 18.35 -5.98
C ASP A 254 -17.93 19.80 -5.51
N PRO A 255 -17.07 20.77 -5.88
CA PRO A 255 -17.21 22.15 -5.43
C PRO A 255 -18.49 22.89 -5.83
N VAL A 256 -19.24 22.40 -6.83
CA VAL A 256 -20.51 23.00 -7.26
C VAL A 256 -21.73 22.20 -6.79
N GLY A 257 -21.52 21.17 -5.97
CA GLY A 257 -22.58 20.34 -5.38
C GLY A 257 -23.03 19.19 -6.26
N LEU A 258 -22.27 18.82 -7.28
CA LEU A 258 -22.54 17.61 -8.06
C LEU A 258 -22.03 16.38 -7.30
N GLU A 259 -22.85 15.33 -7.28
CA GLU A 259 -22.62 14.15 -6.44
C GLU A 259 -22.25 12.92 -7.26
N THR A 260 -21.22 12.20 -6.83
CA THR A 260 -20.93 10.83 -7.26
C THR A 260 -21.29 9.88 -6.13
N ASN A 261 -22.17 8.91 -6.38
CA ASN A 261 -22.76 8.05 -5.36
C ASN A 261 -22.30 6.60 -5.48
N PHE A 262 -22.14 5.93 -4.33
CA PHE A 262 -21.65 4.56 -4.24
C PHE A 262 -22.73 3.64 -3.66
N SER A 263 -23.07 2.58 -4.39
CA SER A 263 -24.04 1.57 -3.98
C SER A 263 -23.35 0.26 -3.59
N TYR A 264 -23.88 -0.41 -2.57
CA TYR A 264 -23.23 -1.55 -1.94
C TYR A 264 -24.09 -2.82 -1.93
N THR A 265 -23.43 -3.97 -2.02
CA THR A 265 -23.98 -5.28 -1.67
C THR A 265 -22.94 -6.06 -0.87
N ASN A 266 -23.33 -6.58 0.30
CA ASN A 266 -22.44 -7.36 1.18
C ASN A 266 -21.11 -6.66 1.53
N GLY A 267 -21.12 -5.33 1.63
CA GLY A 267 -19.92 -4.53 1.96
C GLY A 267 -19.03 -4.17 0.77
N LEU A 268 -19.33 -4.64 -0.45
CA LEU A 268 -18.61 -4.30 -1.68
C LEU A 268 -19.40 -3.30 -2.52
N VAL A 269 -18.70 -2.39 -3.19
CA VAL A 269 -19.28 -1.40 -4.12
C VAL A 269 -19.74 -2.11 -5.39
N THR A 270 -21.03 -2.11 -5.68
CA THR A 270 -21.58 -2.73 -6.90
C THR A 270 -21.91 -1.73 -8.00
N SER A 271 -22.07 -0.44 -7.66
CA SER A 271 -22.31 0.61 -8.64
C SER A 271 -21.75 1.95 -8.16
N ILE A 272 -21.17 2.70 -9.11
CA ILE A 272 -20.71 4.08 -8.95
C ILE A 272 -21.49 4.93 -9.95
N SER A 273 -22.37 5.80 -9.46
CA SER A 273 -23.23 6.65 -10.28
C SER A 273 -22.69 8.07 -10.27
N ASP A 274 -22.44 8.63 -11.45
CA ASP A 274 -21.98 10.01 -11.60
C ASP A 274 -23.15 11.03 -11.51
N PRO A 275 -22.89 12.35 -11.53
CA PRO A 275 -23.93 13.36 -11.42
C PRO A 275 -24.91 13.42 -12.61
N GLY A 276 -24.61 12.72 -13.70
CA GLY A 276 -25.46 12.57 -14.87
C GLY A 276 -26.24 11.26 -14.88
N ASP A 277 -26.30 10.55 -13.75
CA ASP A 277 -26.94 9.24 -13.57
C ASP A 277 -26.33 8.13 -14.47
N ARG A 278 -25.07 8.30 -14.90
CA ARG A 278 -24.34 7.25 -15.63
C ARG A 278 -23.65 6.35 -14.61
N GLU A 279 -23.77 5.05 -14.80
CA GLU A 279 -23.29 4.05 -13.84
C GLU A 279 -22.08 3.29 -14.35
N THR A 280 -21.11 3.08 -13.46
CA THR A 280 -20.13 1.99 -13.58
C THR A 280 -20.55 0.86 -12.65
N VAL A 281 -20.71 -0.35 -13.19
CA VAL A 281 -21.13 -1.53 -12.44
C VAL A 281 -19.93 -2.43 -12.19
N LEU A 282 -19.82 -2.93 -10.95
CA LEU A 282 -18.73 -3.80 -10.51
C LEU A 282 -19.31 -5.16 -10.10
N GLU A 283 -18.71 -6.25 -10.58
CA GLU A 283 -19.07 -7.62 -10.22
C GLU A 283 -17.88 -8.36 -9.60
N TYR A 284 -18.17 -9.21 -8.61
CA TYR A 284 -17.15 -9.90 -7.82
C TYR A 284 -17.32 -11.42 -7.83
N ASP A 285 -16.21 -12.13 -7.72
CA ASP A 285 -16.23 -13.55 -7.39
C ASP A 285 -16.51 -13.79 -5.88
N THR A 286 -16.61 -15.06 -5.48
CA THR A 286 -16.86 -15.42 -4.08
C THR A 286 -15.70 -15.12 -3.13
N ALA A 287 -14.51 -14.83 -3.65
CA ALA A 287 -13.32 -14.45 -2.89
C ALA A 287 -13.15 -12.93 -2.78
N GLY A 288 -14.06 -12.14 -3.38
CA GLY A 288 -14.00 -10.67 -3.36
C GLY A 288 -13.07 -10.08 -4.41
N ASN A 289 -12.68 -10.84 -5.44
CA ASN A 289 -11.91 -10.30 -6.56
C ASN A 289 -12.88 -9.66 -7.58
N LEU A 290 -12.53 -8.46 -8.06
CA LEU A 290 -13.26 -7.81 -9.14
C LEU A 290 -13.08 -8.61 -10.43
N ILE A 291 -14.18 -8.99 -11.08
CA ILE A 291 -14.18 -9.76 -12.32
C ILE A 291 -14.80 -8.99 -13.49
N ARG A 292 -15.49 -7.88 -13.21
CA ARG A 292 -16.12 -7.02 -14.20
C ARG A 292 -16.39 -5.63 -13.67
#